data_AF-A0A2D7VSS3-F1
#
_entry.id   AF-A0A2D7VSS3-F1
#
_cell.length_a   1.000
_cell.length_b   1.000
_cell.length_c   1.000
_cell.angle_alpha   90.00
_cell.angle_beta   90.00
_cell.angle_gamma   90.00
#
_symmetry.space_group_name_H-M   'P 1'
#
loop_
_entity.id
_entity.type
_entity.pdbx_description
1 polymer ?
#
loop_
_entity_poly.entity_id
_entity_poly.type
_entity_poly.pdbx_seq_one_letter_code
_entity_poly.pdbx_strand_id
1 'polypeptide(L)'
;MKKLITCIVATALLFACASETEKGVLEDIAEVYGGETSYSKSFVSNTSEKRTTFNVTIKNSQMIDTLAPTVTTANASLMVYDALTSEEKKNYTDIETILVNAKNDTISYYYPMSALAPISKKAKVFHTFSSILVDGNFDQLNELDRADDIPANFSEILKNGVAQFEKKYGSLKAYQTFGVAEERDNVGTYYQFQAHLIFANGHKMGYWAVVDAAPDNDALLGYKFFQ
;
A
#
# COMPACT_ATOMS: atom_id res chain seq x y z
N MET A 1 -44.18 -28.97 -23.89
CA MET A 1 -43.97 -28.32 -22.58
C MET A 1 -42.65 -27.57 -22.65
N LYS A 2 -42.77 -26.25 -22.80
CA LYS A 2 -41.70 -25.31 -23.13
C LYS A 2 -41.40 -24.50 -21.87
N LYS A 3 -40.12 -24.18 -21.68
CA LYS A 3 -39.57 -23.11 -20.82
C LYS A 3 -39.58 -23.37 -19.30
N LEU A 4 -38.48 -23.90 -18.77
CA LEU A 4 -38.03 -23.59 -17.40
C LEU A 4 -36.57 -24.00 -17.12
N ILE A 5 -35.69 -23.88 -18.12
CA ILE A 5 -34.24 -24.10 -17.93
C ILE A 5 -33.49 -22.99 -18.69
N THR A 6 -33.68 -21.73 -18.28
CA THR A 6 -32.92 -20.61 -18.87
C THR A 6 -32.76 -19.42 -17.91
N CYS A 7 -32.72 -19.65 -16.58
CA CYS A 7 -32.55 -18.56 -15.61
C CYS A 7 -31.43 -18.75 -14.57
N ILE A 8 -30.62 -19.82 -14.63
CA ILE A 8 -29.54 -20.02 -13.64
C ILE A 8 -28.15 -19.66 -14.20
N VAL A 9 -27.98 -19.59 -15.52
CA VAL A 9 -26.67 -19.28 -16.14
C VAL A 9 -26.43 -17.77 -16.32
N ALA A 10 -27.47 -16.94 -16.30
CA ALA A 10 -27.34 -15.49 -16.53
C ALA A 10 -26.87 -14.70 -15.29
N THR A 11 -26.99 -15.25 -14.08
CA THR A 11 -26.57 -14.56 -12.84
C THR A 11 -25.09 -14.78 -12.50
N ALA A 12 -24.43 -15.75 -13.12
CA ALA A 12 -23.00 -16.03 -12.92
C ALA A 12 -22.08 -15.16 -13.78
N LEU A 13 -22.60 -14.53 -14.84
CA LEU A 13 -21.83 -13.72 -15.79
C LEU A 13 -21.71 -12.24 -15.38
N LEU A 14 -22.48 -11.78 -14.39
CA LEU A 14 -22.44 -10.38 -13.92
C LEU A 14 -21.38 -10.10 -12.85
N PHE A 15 -20.68 -11.13 -12.35
CA PHE A 15 -19.61 -10.99 -11.35
C PHE A 15 -18.20 -11.26 -11.90
N ALA A 16 -18.07 -11.56 -13.20
CA ALA A 16 -16.80 -11.99 -13.79
C ALA A 16 -15.92 -10.85 -14.32
N CYS A 17 -16.45 -9.62 -14.42
CA CYS A 17 -15.64 -8.45 -14.78
C CYS A 17 -15.25 -7.70 -13.52
N ALA A 18 -13.96 -7.39 -13.38
CA ALA A 18 -13.49 -6.39 -12.43
C ALA A 18 -14.21 -5.07 -12.68
N SER A 19 -14.55 -4.37 -11.59
CA SER A 19 -14.95 -2.97 -11.67
C SER A 19 -13.80 -2.12 -12.23
N GLU A 20 -14.09 -0.92 -12.69
CA GLU A 20 -13.03 0.00 -13.15
C GLU A 20 -12.05 0.35 -12.02
N THR A 21 -12.53 0.43 -10.78
CA THR A 21 -11.69 0.59 -9.58
C THR A 21 -10.74 -0.60 -9.38
N GLU A 22 -11.27 -1.82 -9.48
CA GLU A 22 -10.48 -3.06 -9.36
C GLU A 22 -9.44 -3.21 -10.47
N LYS A 23 -9.70 -2.67 -11.67
CA LYS A 23 -8.70 -2.64 -12.76
C LYS A 23 -7.66 -1.56 -12.55
N GLY A 24 -8.08 -0.33 -12.21
CA GLY A 24 -7.18 0.79 -12.01
C GLY A 24 -6.10 0.49 -10.97
N VAL A 25 -6.48 -0.15 -9.85
CA VAL A 25 -5.51 -0.51 -8.82
C VAL A 25 -4.47 -1.54 -9.28
N LEU A 26 -4.80 -2.41 -10.25
CA LEU A 26 -3.83 -3.36 -10.80
C LEU A 26 -2.79 -2.66 -11.66
N GLU A 27 -3.19 -1.60 -12.37
CA GLU A 27 -2.28 -0.75 -13.13
C GLU A 27 -1.35 0.02 -12.18
N ASP A 28 -1.89 0.58 -11.09
CA ASP A 28 -1.10 1.25 -10.05
C ASP A 28 -0.07 0.30 -9.40
N ILE A 29 -0.49 -0.93 -9.08
CA ILE A 29 0.41 -1.96 -8.52
C ILE A 29 1.49 -2.33 -9.56
N ALA A 30 1.11 -2.49 -10.83
CA ALA A 30 2.06 -2.78 -11.90
C ALA A 30 3.11 -1.67 -12.06
N GLU A 31 2.68 -0.40 -11.95
CA GLU A 31 3.57 0.77 -12.01
C GLU A 31 4.53 0.82 -10.82
N VAL A 32 4.03 0.57 -9.61
CA VAL A 32 4.85 0.56 -8.38
C VAL A 32 5.96 -0.48 -8.47
N TYR A 33 5.60 -1.72 -8.83
CA TYR A 33 6.54 -2.84 -8.77
C TYR A 33 7.27 -3.08 -10.09
N GLY A 34 6.88 -2.43 -11.20
CA GLY A 34 7.47 -2.65 -12.51
C GLY A 34 7.31 -4.10 -12.98
N GLY A 35 6.08 -4.61 -12.97
CA GLY A 35 5.77 -6.00 -13.33
C GLY A 35 4.39 -6.18 -13.94
N GLU A 36 4.02 -7.43 -14.18
CA GLU A 36 2.68 -7.80 -14.64
C GLU A 36 1.77 -8.08 -13.45
N THR A 37 0.54 -7.56 -13.51
CA THR A 37 -0.49 -7.82 -12.52
C THR A 37 -1.68 -8.56 -13.14
N SER A 38 -2.33 -9.39 -12.32
CA SER A 38 -3.63 -9.98 -12.66
C SER A 38 -4.46 -10.15 -11.40
N TYR A 39 -5.76 -10.40 -11.58
CA TYR A 39 -6.65 -10.64 -10.46
C TYR A 39 -7.52 -11.89 -10.67
N SER A 40 -8.04 -12.40 -9.56
CA SER A 40 -9.15 -13.35 -9.56
C SER A 40 -9.99 -13.18 -8.30
N LYS A 41 -11.22 -13.68 -8.30
CA LYS A 41 -12.09 -13.69 -7.12
C LYS A 41 -12.31 -15.14 -6.72
N SER A 42 -12.10 -15.45 -5.45
CA SER A 42 -12.27 -16.80 -4.92
C SER A 42 -13.28 -16.81 -3.79
N PHE A 43 -14.01 -17.92 -3.65
CA PHE A 43 -15.03 -18.11 -2.64
C PHE A 43 -14.86 -19.47 -1.99
N VAL A 44 -14.73 -19.48 -0.67
CA VAL A 44 -14.71 -20.69 0.16
C VAL A 44 -15.93 -20.67 1.05
N SER A 45 -16.69 -21.76 1.04
CA SER A 45 -17.82 -21.97 1.94
C SER A 45 -17.79 -23.41 2.44
N ASN A 46 -17.32 -23.60 3.66
CA ASN A 46 -17.41 -24.87 4.38
C ASN A 46 -18.26 -24.67 5.66
N THR A 47 -18.45 -25.72 6.46
CA THR A 47 -19.32 -25.67 7.65
C THR A 47 -18.87 -24.70 8.74
N SER A 48 -17.64 -24.17 8.68
CA SER A 48 -17.03 -23.31 9.70
C SER A 48 -16.63 -21.92 9.20
N GLU A 49 -16.53 -21.71 7.88
CA GLU A 49 -15.99 -20.47 7.32
C GLU A 49 -16.63 -20.14 5.96
N LYS A 50 -17.04 -18.88 5.82
CA LYS A 50 -17.44 -18.27 4.55
C LYS A 50 -16.46 -17.14 4.24
N ARG A 51 -15.66 -17.31 3.18
CA ARG A 51 -14.59 -16.39 2.78
C ARG A 51 -14.74 -16.02 1.32
N THR A 52 -14.69 -14.72 1.02
CA THR A 52 -14.69 -14.19 -0.35
C THR A 52 -13.44 -13.33 -0.51
N THR A 53 -12.50 -13.78 -1.34
CA THR A 53 -11.17 -13.18 -1.44
C THR A 53 -11.00 -12.48 -2.78
N PHE A 54 -10.46 -11.26 -2.75
CA PHE A 54 -9.92 -10.61 -3.94
C PHE A 54 -8.43 -10.97 -4.05
N ASN A 55 -8.05 -11.69 -5.09
CA ASN A 55 -6.68 -12.17 -5.27
C ASN A 55 -5.98 -11.26 -6.26
N VAL A 56 -4.80 -10.74 -5.90
CA VAL A 56 -3.90 -10.02 -6.79
C VAL A 56 -2.66 -10.86 -7.01
N THR A 57 -2.28 -11.07 -8.25
CA THR A 57 -1.01 -11.71 -8.61
C THR A 57 -0.06 -10.68 -9.19
N ILE A 58 1.18 -10.65 -8.70
CA ILE A 58 2.28 -9.83 -9.22
C ILE A 58 3.39 -10.77 -9.69
N LYS A 59 3.88 -10.58 -10.91
CA LYS A 59 4.96 -11.38 -11.50
C LYS A 59 5.85 -10.54 -12.40
N ASN A 60 6.96 -11.11 -12.87
CA ASN A 60 7.88 -10.46 -13.80
C ASN A 60 8.38 -9.09 -13.30
N SER A 61 8.66 -8.97 -11.99
CA SER A 61 9.16 -7.75 -11.37
C SER A 61 10.49 -8.02 -10.67
N GLN A 62 11.52 -7.23 -10.99
CA GLN A 62 12.79 -7.28 -10.28
C GLN A 62 12.64 -6.83 -8.81
N MET A 63 11.65 -5.98 -8.53
CA MET A 63 11.41 -5.45 -7.19
C MET A 63 10.89 -6.53 -6.25
N ILE A 64 9.94 -7.36 -6.68
CA ILE A 64 9.41 -8.46 -5.84
C ILE A 64 10.44 -9.56 -5.58
N ASP A 65 11.46 -9.71 -6.44
CA ASP A 65 12.55 -10.67 -6.26
C ASP A 65 13.57 -10.22 -5.20
N THR A 66 13.58 -8.94 -4.83
CA THR A 66 14.57 -8.34 -3.92
C THR A 66 13.99 -7.91 -2.58
N LEU A 67 12.70 -7.55 -2.54
CA LEU A 67 12.02 -7.17 -1.31
C LEU A 67 11.58 -8.37 -0.50
N ALA A 68 11.45 -8.18 0.82
CA ALA A 68 10.79 -9.15 1.68
C ALA A 68 9.34 -9.36 1.20
N PRO A 69 8.90 -10.61 0.96
CA PRO A 69 7.57 -10.88 0.42
C PRO A 69 6.44 -10.23 1.22
N THR A 70 6.51 -10.28 2.55
CA THR A 70 5.50 -9.72 3.46
C THR A 70 5.34 -8.21 3.33
N VAL A 71 6.42 -7.48 2.99
CA VAL A 71 6.41 -6.02 2.80
C VAL A 71 5.66 -5.66 1.53
N THR A 72 5.95 -6.39 0.44
CA THR A 72 5.32 -6.23 -0.86
C THR A 72 3.84 -6.61 -0.79
N THR A 73 3.53 -7.79 -0.25
CA THR A 73 2.15 -8.29 -0.22
C THR A 73 1.25 -7.47 0.70
N ALA A 74 1.77 -6.93 1.80
CA ALA A 74 1.01 -6.04 2.67
C ALA A 74 0.69 -4.71 1.96
N ASN A 75 1.67 -4.12 1.25
CA ASN A 75 1.45 -2.86 0.55
C ASN A 75 0.49 -3.03 -0.63
N ALA A 76 0.65 -4.07 -1.46
CA ALA A 76 -0.27 -4.35 -2.55
C ALA A 76 -1.70 -4.59 -2.05
N SER A 77 -1.87 -5.33 -0.95
CA SER A 77 -3.19 -5.53 -0.34
C SER A 77 -3.78 -4.24 0.23
N LEU A 78 -2.95 -3.36 0.78
CA LEU A 78 -3.38 -2.05 1.26
C LEU A 78 -3.79 -1.13 0.10
N MET A 79 -3.06 -1.13 -1.02
CA MET A 79 -3.43 -0.39 -2.23
C MET A 79 -4.80 -0.81 -2.75
N VAL A 80 -5.06 -2.13 -2.84
CA VAL A 80 -6.39 -2.65 -3.18
C VAL A 80 -7.43 -2.16 -2.19
N TYR A 81 -7.18 -2.32 -0.88
CA TYR A 81 -8.11 -1.86 0.15
C TYR A 81 -8.43 -0.36 0.02
N ASP A 82 -7.44 0.50 -0.21
CA ASP A 82 -7.64 1.93 -0.29
C ASP A 82 -8.36 2.36 -1.58
N ALA A 83 -8.16 1.62 -2.68
CA ALA A 83 -8.85 1.87 -3.94
C ALA A 83 -10.34 1.49 -3.88
N LEU A 84 -10.68 0.35 -3.25
CA LEU A 84 -12.07 -0.14 -3.21
C LEU A 84 -13.02 0.85 -2.55
N THR A 85 -14.17 1.06 -3.18
CA THR A 85 -15.27 1.83 -2.59
C THR A 85 -15.81 1.14 -1.35
N SER A 86 -16.53 1.89 -0.50
CA SER A 86 -17.16 1.34 0.70
C SER A 86 -18.16 0.21 0.40
N GLU A 87 -18.75 0.18 -0.80
CA GLU A 87 -19.65 -0.91 -1.22
C GLU A 87 -18.86 -2.13 -1.69
N GLU A 88 -17.80 -1.93 -2.49
CA GLU A 88 -16.96 -3.04 -2.94
C GLU A 88 -16.25 -3.74 -1.79
N LYS A 89 -15.83 -2.99 -0.76
CA LYS A 89 -15.23 -3.56 0.46
C LYS A 89 -16.12 -4.61 1.14
N LYS A 90 -17.44 -4.46 1.06
CA LYS A 90 -18.39 -5.42 1.68
C LYS A 90 -18.45 -6.76 0.94
N ASN A 91 -17.97 -6.81 -0.30
CA ASN A 91 -17.97 -8.04 -1.10
C ASN A 91 -16.82 -8.98 -0.74
N TYR A 92 -15.83 -8.51 0.01
CA TYR A 92 -14.62 -9.25 0.32
C TYR A 92 -14.41 -9.39 1.83
N THR A 93 -13.95 -10.55 2.24
CA THR A 93 -13.50 -10.82 3.61
C THR A 93 -12.02 -10.49 3.79
N ASP A 94 -11.24 -10.65 2.71
CA ASP A 94 -9.80 -10.50 2.68
C ASP A 94 -9.29 -10.24 1.27
N ILE A 95 -8.05 -9.78 1.20
CA ILE A 95 -7.26 -9.64 -0.02
C ILE A 95 -6.09 -10.61 0.08
N GLU A 96 -5.88 -11.44 -0.94
CA GLU A 96 -4.71 -12.29 -1.07
C GLU A 96 -3.77 -11.67 -2.11
N THR A 97 -2.52 -11.44 -1.74
CA THR A 97 -1.49 -11.08 -2.73
C THR A 97 -0.58 -12.27 -2.97
N ILE A 98 -0.42 -12.62 -4.24
CA ILE A 98 0.37 -13.74 -4.76
C ILE A 98 1.56 -13.14 -5.52
N LEU A 99 2.77 -13.51 -5.14
CA LEU A 99 3.99 -13.13 -5.84
C LEU A 99 4.52 -14.35 -6.59
N VAL A 100 4.84 -14.17 -7.87
CA VAL A 100 5.52 -15.17 -8.69
C VAL A 100 6.88 -14.63 -9.08
N ASN A 101 7.93 -15.19 -8.48
CA ASN A 101 9.31 -14.73 -8.67
C ASN A 101 9.85 -15.12 -10.06
N ALA A 102 11.04 -14.64 -10.43
CA ALA A 102 11.67 -14.98 -11.71
C ALA A 102 11.95 -16.49 -11.95
N LYS A 103 11.90 -17.32 -10.90
CA LYS A 103 12.05 -18.79 -10.96
C LYS A 103 10.70 -19.52 -11.08
N ASN A 104 9.59 -18.78 -11.14
CA ASN A 104 8.22 -19.29 -11.05
C ASN A 104 7.85 -19.90 -9.68
N ASP A 105 8.62 -19.62 -8.63
CA ASP A 105 8.17 -19.95 -7.27
C ASP A 105 7.05 -18.99 -6.89
N THR A 106 6.03 -19.54 -6.22
CA THR A 106 4.87 -18.77 -5.78
C THR A 106 4.87 -18.66 -4.26
N ILE A 107 4.64 -17.44 -3.76
CA ILE A 107 4.36 -17.17 -2.36
C ILE A 107 3.13 -16.29 -2.26
N SER A 108 2.27 -16.54 -1.28
CA SER A 108 1.08 -15.71 -1.07
C SER A 108 0.81 -15.45 0.40
N TYR A 109 0.15 -14.32 0.65
CA TYR A 109 -0.26 -13.88 1.98
C TYR A 109 -1.68 -13.33 1.94
N TYR A 110 -2.45 -13.69 2.97
CA TYR A 110 -3.83 -13.27 3.17
C TYR A 110 -3.91 -12.12 4.16
N TYR A 111 -4.64 -11.07 3.81
CA TYR A 111 -4.85 -9.90 4.65
C TYR A 111 -6.35 -9.67 4.86
N PRO A 112 -6.89 -9.96 6.06
CA PRO A 112 -8.27 -9.65 6.39
C PRO A 112 -8.59 -8.17 6.22
N MET A 113 -9.77 -7.84 5.69
CA MET A 113 -10.21 -6.44 5.56
C MET A 113 -10.20 -5.70 6.90
N SER A 114 -10.48 -6.42 8.00
CA SER A 114 -10.42 -5.90 9.37
C SER A 114 -9.01 -5.55 9.84
N ALA A 115 -7.98 -6.20 9.31
CA ALA A 115 -6.58 -5.90 9.60
C ALA A 115 -6.06 -4.76 8.71
N LEU A 116 -6.53 -4.64 7.47
CA LEU A 116 -6.15 -3.56 6.55
C LEU A 116 -6.76 -2.21 6.95
N ALA A 117 -7.96 -2.20 7.52
CA ALA A 117 -8.65 -0.98 7.94
C ALA A 117 -7.83 -0.07 8.89
N PRO A 118 -7.26 -0.57 10.01
CA PRO A 118 -6.42 0.26 10.87
C PRO A 118 -5.14 0.72 10.16
N ILE A 119 -4.49 -0.14 9.36
CA ILE A 119 -3.29 0.22 8.61
C ILE A 119 -3.57 1.36 7.61
N SER A 120 -4.70 1.31 6.90
CA SER A 120 -5.17 2.38 6.01
C SER A 120 -5.38 3.70 6.72
N LYS A 121 -5.91 3.68 7.96
CA LYS A 121 -6.00 4.90 8.79
C LYS A 121 -4.61 5.48 9.05
N LYS A 122 -3.65 4.64 9.46
CA LYS A 122 -2.26 5.06 9.74
C LYS A 122 -1.52 5.54 8.48
N ALA A 123 -1.80 4.93 7.33
CA ALA A 123 -1.23 5.31 6.05
C ALA A 123 -1.53 6.77 5.69
N LYS A 124 -2.67 7.33 6.14
CA LYS A 124 -3.01 8.75 5.92
C LYS A 124 -2.00 9.71 6.55
N VAL A 125 -1.42 9.35 7.71
CA VAL A 125 -0.36 10.13 8.36
C VAL A 125 0.88 10.14 7.45
N PHE A 126 1.27 8.96 6.97
CA PHE A 126 2.37 8.82 6.03
C PHE A 126 2.13 9.59 4.71
N HIS A 127 0.93 9.50 4.14
CA HIS A 127 0.59 10.22 2.91
C HIS A 127 0.63 11.74 3.12
N THR A 128 0.12 12.23 4.26
CA THR A 128 0.17 13.65 4.60
C THR A 128 1.63 14.11 4.74
N PHE A 129 2.45 13.37 5.50
CA PHE A 129 3.88 13.64 5.63
C PHE A 129 4.56 13.70 4.25
N SER A 130 4.33 12.71 3.41
CA SER A 130 4.96 12.56 2.09
C SER A 130 4.52 13.65 1.10
N SER A 131 3.23 13.99 1.10
CA SER A 131 2.69 15.09 0.30
C SER A 131 3.29 16.43 0.72
N ILE A 132 3.46 16.69 2.03
CA ILE A 132 4.12 17.91 2.49
C ILE A 132 5.56 18.04 1.94
N LEU A 133 6.30 16.93 1.87
CA LEU A 133 7.64 16.92 1.26
C LEU A 133 7.60 17.30 -0.22
N VAL A 134 6.67 16.70 -0.99
CA VAL A 134 6.55 16.92 -2.43
C VAL A 134 6.02 18.33 -2.76
N ASP A 135 5.04 18.81 -2.02
CA ASP A 135 4.41 20.11 -2.24
C ASP A 135 5.28 21.27 -1.72
N GLY A 136 6.29 20.97 -0.90
CA GLY A 136 7.18 21.98 -0.30
C GLY A 136 6.52 22.78 0.83
N ASN A 137 5.36 22.35 1.33
CA ASN A 137 4.58 23.03 2.37
C ASN A 137 5.07 22.70 3.79
N PHE A 138 6.38 22.78 4.03
CA PHE A 138 7.02 22.28 5.26
C PHE A 138 6.45 22.84 6.57
N ASP A 139 5.82 24.02 6.55
CA ASP A 139 5.18 24.60 7.74
C ASP A 139 4.06 23.69 8.30
N GLN A 140 3.37 22.94 7.42
CA GLN A 140 2.32 21.98 7.80
C GLN A 140 2.86 20.77 8.56
N LEU A 141 4.17 20.49 8.51
CA LEU A 141 4.74 19.42 9.31
C LEU A 141 4.48 19.66 10.81
N ASN A 142 4.49 20.92 11.26
CA ASN A 142 4.28 21.25 12.67
C ASN A 142 2.86 20.96 13.17
N GLU A 143 1.92 20.70 12.26
CA GLU A 143 0.52 20.34 12.57
C GLU A 143 0.33 18.82 12.71
N LEU A 144 1.33 18.02 12.32
CA LEU A 144 1.29 16.57 12.51
C LEU A 144 1.48 16.22 13.97
N ASP A 145 0.63 15.30 14.44
CA ASP A 145 0.91 14.59 15.69
C ASP A 145 2.21 13.79 15.54
N ARG A 146 3.08 13.88 16.55
CA ARG A 146 4.45 13.39 16.48
C ARG A 146 4.99 13.03 17.84
N ALA A 147 5.89 12.05 17.87
CA ALA A 147 6.61 11.70 19.08
C ALA A 147 7.46 12.88 19.60
N ASP A 148 7.56 13.00 20.92
CA ASP A 148 8.36 14.04 21.60
C ASP A 148 9.84 14.03 21.19
N ASP A 149 10.36 12.87 20.79
CA ASP A 149 11.74 12.69 20.34
C ASP A 149 12.02 13.31 18.95
N ILE A 150 10.98 13.67 18.19
CA ILE A 150 11.14 14.41 16.93
C ILE A 150 11.46 15.87 17.26
N PRO A 151 12.65 16.40 16.88
CA PRO A 151 13.09 17.73 17.29
C PRO A 151 12.09 18.84 16.93
N ALA A 152 11.97 19.86 17.79
CA ALA A 152 11.06 20.99 17.55
C ALA A 152 11.28 21.67 16.18
N ASN A 153 12.53 21.72 15.70
CA ASN A 153 12.92 22.31 14.42
C ASN A 153 12.95 21.31 13.24
N PHE A 154 12.33 20.12 13.37
CA PHE A 154 12.36 19.10 12.31
C PHE A 154 11.82 19.58 10.96
N SER A 155 10.84 20.49 10.93
CA SER A 155 10.32 21.08 9.70
C SER A 155 11.42 21.80 8.91
N GLU A 156 12.25 22.59 9.60
CA GLU A 156 13.39 23.28 9.00
C GLU A 156 14.49 22.29 8.56
N ILE A 157 14.75 21.26 9.36
CA ILE A 157 15.70 20.19 9.03
C ILE A 157 15.27 19.48 7.73
N LEU A 158 13.99 19.12 7.61
CA LEU A 158 13.43 18.48 6.43
C LEU A 158 13.47 19.37 5.20
N LYS A 159 13.06 20.65 5.34
CA LYS A 159 13.14 21.64 4.28
C LYS A 159 14.55 21.76 3.72
N ASN A 160 15.53 21.89 4.61
CA ASN A 160 16.94 22.00 4.23
C ASN A 160 17.48 20.70 3.60
N GLY A 161 17.09 19.54 4.13
CA GLY A 161 17.46 18.23 3.59
C GLY A 161 16.92 18.01 2.17
N VAL A 162 15.64 18.25 1.96
CA VAL A 162 15.01 18.17 0.62
C VAL A 162 15.68 19.13 -0.35
N ALA A 163 15.92 20.40 0.05
CA ALA A 163 16.60 21.37 -0.80
C ALA A 163 18.03 20.94 -1.19
N GLN A 164 18.74 20.19 -0.34
CA GLN A 164 20.04 19.62 -0.70
C GLN A 164 19.91 18.51 -1.74
N PHE A 165 18.89 17.65 -1.61
CA PHE A 165 18.62 16.61 -2.61
C PHE A 165 18.20 17.21 -3.94
N GLU A 166 17.38 18.26 -3.93
CA GLU A 166 16.94 18.93 -5.15
C GLU A 166 18.08 19.61 -5.91
N LYS A 167 19.09 20.14 -5.21
CA LYS A 167 20.32 20.65 -5.86
C LYS A 167 21.07 19.56 -6.63
N LYS A 168 21.02 18.30 -6.16
CA LYS A 168 21.75 17.18 -6.75
C LYS A 168 20.93 16.46 -7.84
N TYR A 169 19.63 16.32 -7.64
CA TYR A 169 18.77 15.45 -8.44
C TYR A 169 17.66 16.21 -9.21
N GLY A 170 17.61 17.54 -9.10
CA GLY A 170 16.50 18.35 -9.65
C GLY A 170 15.29 18.35 -8.71
N SER A 171 14.23 19.08 -9.06
CA SER A 171 13.07 19.24 -8.17
C SER A 171 12.45 17.89 -7.77
N LEU A 172 11.98 17.78 -6.53
CA LEU A 172 11.16 16.66 -6.08
C LEU A 172 9.80 16.74 -6.80
N LYS A 173 9.33 15.62 -7.36
CA LYS A 173 8.11 15.58 -8.20
C LYS A 173 7.00 14.74 -7.62
N ALA A 174 7.35 13.63 -6.98
CA ALA A 174 6.38 12.69 -6.47
C ALA A 174 7.01 11.83 -5.38
N TYR A 175 6.17 11.08 -4.68
CA TYR A 175 6.57 9.91 -3.93
C TYR A 175 5.81 8.69 -4.44
N GLN A 176 6.37 7.50 -4.25
CA GLN A 176 5.77 6.23 -4.63
C GLN A 176 6.00 5.20 -3.52
N THR A 177 4.94 4.82 -2.80
CA THR A 177 4.97 3.78 -1.77
C THR A 177 5.14 2.41 -2.41
N PHE A 178 6.03 1.59 -1.85
CA PHE A 178 6.26 0.23 -2.35
C PHE A 178 6.22 -0.83 -1.26
N GLY A 179 6.15 -0.44 0.01
CA GLY A 179 6.21 -1.37 1.12
C GLY A 179 5.55 -0.85 2.38
N VAL A 180 4.99 -1.77 3.16
CA VAL A 180 4.56 -1.53 4.53
C VAL A 180 4.97 -2.73 5.38
N ALA A 181 5.52 -2.47 6.56
CA ALA A 181 5.85 -3.50 7.53
C ALA A 181 5.25 -3.13 8.89
N GLU A 182 4.76 -4.13 9.63
CA GLU A 182 4.55 -4.00 11.07
C GLU A 182 5.83 -4.43 11.77
N GLU A 183 6.40 -3.55 12.57
CA GLU A 183 7.66 -3.78 13.25
C GLU A 183 7.47 -3.54 14.76
N ARG A 184 8.39 -4.08 15.56
CA ARG A 184 8.37 -3.92 17.02
C ARG A 184 9.76 -3.65 17.55
N ASP A 185 9.87 -2.70 18.45
CA ASP A 185 11.07 -2.41 19.22
C ASP A 185 10.76 -2.33 20.72
N ASN A 186 11.67 -1.70 21.48
CA ASN A 186 11.53 -1.52 22.93
C ASN A 186 10.50 -0.45 23.31
N VAL A 187 10.09 0.41 22.38
CA VAL A 187 9.14 1.51 22.58
C VAL A 187 7.72 1.03 22.28
N GLY A 188 7.54 0.19 21.25
CA GLY A 188 6.25 -0.39 20.93
C GLY A 188 6.19 -1.06 19.57
N THR A 189 4.98 -1.20 19.05
CA THR A 189 4.71 -1.67 17.68
C THR A 189 4.38 -0.47 16.81
N TYR A 190 4.92 -0.45 15.59
CA TYR A 190 4.73 0.64 14.63
C TYR A 190 4.57 0.10 13.21
N TYR A 191 3.91 0.89 12.36
CA TYR A 191 3.85 0.65 10.93
C TYR A 191 4.93 1.47 10.23
N GLN A 192 5.78 0.78 9.48
CA GLN A 192 6.84 1.36 8.68
C GLN A 192 6.44 1.38 7.21
N PHE A 193 6.11 2.58 6.72
CA PHE A 193 5.80 2.82 5.32
C PHE A 193 7.09 3.12 4.55
N GLN A 194 7.29 2.43 3.43
CA GLN A 194 8.51 2.47 2.62
C GLN A 194 8.16 3.02 1.22
N ALA A 195 8.91 4.01 0.78
CA ALA A 195 8.61 4.71 -0.45
C ALA A 195 9.87 5.25 -1.14
N HIS A 196 9.71 5.61 -2.41
CA HIS A 196 10.70 6.38 -3.16
C HIS A 196 10.24 7.84 -3.25
N LEU A 197 11.15 8.77 -3.01
CA LEU A 197 11.06 10.13 -3.54
C LEU A 197 11.54 10.12 -5.00
N ILE A 198 10.76 10.70 -5.90
CA ILE A 198 11.04 10.73 -7.34
C ILE A 198 11.41 12.15 -7.75
N PHE A 199 12.66 12.33 -8.19
CA PHE A 199 13.19 13.62 -8.60
C PHE A 199 13.11 13.82 -10.11
N ALA A 200 13.17 15.08 -10.56
CA ALA A 200 12.99 15.47 -11.95
C ALA A 200 13.98 14.81 -12.93
N ASN A 201 15.19 14.45 -12.48
CA ASN A 201 16.16 13.75 -13.30
C ASN A 201 15.94 12.22 -13.38
N GLY A 202 14.84 11.70 -12.80
CA GLY A 202 14.52 10.29 -12.72
C GLY A 202 15.18 9.55 -11.55
N HIS A 203 16.01 10.21 -10.74
CA HIS A 203 16.57 9.60 -9.53
C HIS A 203 15.45 9.25 -8.54
N LYS A 204 15.50 8.03 -8.02
CA LYS A 204 14.62 7.54 -6.95
C LYS A 204 15.43 7.41 -5.67
N MET A 205 15.03 8.11 -4.62
CA MET A 205 15.64 8.00 -3.30
C MET A 205 14.71 7.25 -2.36
N GLY A 206 15.17 6.13 -1.82
CA GLY A 206 14.40 5.37 -0.83
C GLY A 206 14.25 6.16 0.46
N TYR A 207 13.11 6.02 1.13
CA TYR A 207 12.91 6.48 2.49
C TYR A 207 11.85 5.64 3.19
N TRP A 208 11.81 5.76 4.50
CA TRP A 208 10.70 5.27 5.29
C TRP A 208 10.13 6.37 6.20
N ALA A 209 8.90 6.20 6.63
CA ALA A 209 8.35 6.89 7.78
C ALA A 209 7.60 5.88 8.66
N VAL A 210 7.68 6.08 9.96
CA VAL A 210 7.08 5.17 10.96
C VAL A 210 5.95 5.87 11.69
N VAL A 211 4.82 5.18 11.82
CA VAL A 211 3.61 5.68 12.49
C VAL A 211 3.23 4.69 13.58
N ASP A 212 2.82 5.19 14.74
CA ASP A 212 2.42 4.34 15.88
C ASP A 212 1.27 3.40 15.48
N ALA A 213 1.41 2.11 15.83
CA ALA A 213 0.38 1.10 15.57
C ALA A 213 -0.70 1.04 16.65
N ALA A 214 -0.51 1.73 17.79
CA ALA A 214 -1.48 1.77 18.88
C ALA A 214 -2.84 2.30 18.38
N PRO A 215 -3.95 1.70 18.84
CA PRO A 215 -5.29 2.22 18.54
C PRO A 215 -5.38 3.70 18.93
N ASP A 216 -5.94 4.51 18.03
CA ASP A 216 -6.19 5.94 18.21
C ASP A 216 -4.97 6.86 18.40
N ASN A 217 -3.74 6.34 18.38
CA ASN A 217 -2.53 7.17 18.35
C ASN A 217 -1.98 7.33 16.92
N ASP A 218 -2.28 8.42 16.24
CA ASP A 218 -1.88 8.62 14.85
C ASP A 218 -0.54 9.40 14.73
N ALA A 219 0.33 9.30 15.74
CA ALA A 219 1.60 10.00 15.80
C ALA A 219 2.64 9.47 14.79
N LEU A 220 3.32 10.39 14.11
CA LEU A 220 4.57 10.13 13.39
C LEU A 220 5.68 9.90 14.42
N LEU A 221 6.30 8.72 14.38
CA LEU A 221 7.38 8.35 15.31
C LEU A 221 8.77 8.68 14.76
N GLY A 222 8.91 8.81 13.43
CA GLY A 222 10.19 9.10 12.80
C GLY A 222 10.21 8.85 11.29
N TYR A 223 11.36 9.16 10.68
CA TYR A 223 11.62 8.98 9.25
C TYR A 223 13.12 8.81 8.98
N LYS A 224 13.48 8.31 7.79
CA LYS A 224 14.88 8.17 7.34
C LYS A 224 14.93 8.12 5.82
N PHE A 225 15.88 8.86 5.24
CA PHE A 225 16.23 8.79 3.83
C PHE A 225 17.42 7.84 3.63
N PHE A 226 17.39 7.05 2.56
CA PHE A 226 18.46 6.13 2.16
C PHE A 226 19.15 6.71 0.92
N GLN A 227 20.44 7.03 1.05
CA GLN A 227 21.28 7.53 -0.02
C GLN A 227 22.08 6.42 -0.68
#